data_AF-A0A520NPN1-F1
#
_entry.id   AF-A0A520NPN1-F1
#
_cell.length_a   1.000
_cell.length_b   1.000
_cell.length_c   1.000
_cell.angle_alpha   90.00
_cell.angle_beta   90.00
_cell.angle_gamma   90.00
#
_symmetry.space_group_name_H-M   'P 1'
#
loop_
_entity.id
_entity.type
_entity.pdbx_description
1 polymer ?
#
loop_
_entity_poly.entity_id
_entity_poly.type
_entity_poly.pdbx_seq_one_letter_code
_entity_poly.pdbx_strand_id
1 'polypeptide(L)'
;MVRVNNLQRAANGPGGQYMPLDIAGEMAKHQTYDDWWRERCAWERLEEIKVPVLSIGHWGKMGLHLRGNILGYEKVKSEKHLVLTGAKDVFEPHD
;
A
#
# COMPACT_ATOMS: atom_id res chain seq x y z
N MET A 1 -20.42 3.41 -19.32
CA MET A 1 -19.78 3.90 -18.08
C MET A 1 -18.30 4.08 -18.39
N VAL A 2 -17.81 5.33 -18.37
CA VAL A 2 -16.37 5.61 -18.56
C VAL A 2 -15.66 5.14 -17.30
N ARG A 3 -14.78 4.15 -17.43
CA ARG A 3 -13.91 3.71 -16.33
C ARG A 3 -12.76 4.72 -16.21
N VAL A 4 -12.44 5.14 -14.99
CA VAL A 4 -11.40 6.16 -14.75
C VAL A 4 -10.02 5.59 -15.10
N ASN A 5 -9.82 4.28 -14.99
CA ASN A 5 -8.56 3.62 -15.35
C ASN A 5 -8.54 3.12 -16.81
N ASN A 6 -8.30 4.02 -17.75
CA ASN A 6 -7.91 3.66 -19.13
C ASN A 6 -6.41 3.32 -19.28
N LEU A 7 -5.61 3.47 -18.21
CA LEU A 7 -4.15 3.30 -18.22
C LEU A 7 -3.71 1.82 -18.26
N GLN A 8 -4.57 0.89 -17.87
CA GLN A 8 -4.29 -0.56 -17.94
C GLN A 8 -4.74 -1.20 -19.26
N ARG A 9 -4.98 -0.40 -20.31
CA ARG A 9 -5.20 -0.92 -21.65
C ARG A 9 -3.84 -1.38 -22.22
N ALA A 10 -3.74 -2.64 -22.62
CA ALA A 10 -2.59 -3.08 -23.42
C ALA A 10 -2.49 -2.21 -24.68
N ALA A 11 -1.30 -1.75 -25.04
CA ALA A 11 -1.09 -1.03 -26.28
C ALA A 11 -1.70 -1.84 -27.44
N ASN A 12 -2.59 -1.21 -28.21
CA ASN A 12 -3.31 -1.80 -29.36
C ASN A 12 -4.34 -2.90 -29.05
N GLY A 13 -4.70 -3.17 -27.78
CA GLY A 13 -5.79 -4.09 -27.43
C GLY A 13 -7.17 -3.48 -27.72
N PRO A 14 -8.11 -4.17 -28.39
CA PRO A 14 -9.43 -3.61 -28.70
C PRO A 14 -10.30 -3.38 -27.44
N GLY A 15 -9.98 -4.04 -26.32
CA GLY A 15 -10.60 -3.84 -25.01
C GLY A 15 -9.57 -3.88 -23.88
N GLY A 16 -9.87 -3.19 -22.77
CA GLY A 16 -9.13 -3.36 -21.51
C GLY A 16 -9.48 -4.67 -20.83
N GLN A 17 -8.64 -5.11 -19.88
CA GLN A 17 -8.97 -6.24 -19.01
C GLN A 17 -10.26 -5.94 -18.24
N TYR A 18 -11.14 -6.95 -18.07
CA TYR A 18 -12.32 -6.78 -17.24
C TYR A 18 -11.90 -6.66 -15.78
N MET A 19 -11.82 -5.42 -15.30
CA MET A 19 -11.76 -5.14 -13.86
C MET A 19 -13.19 -5.01 -13.33
N PRO A 20 -13.64 -5.86 -12.40
CA PRO A 20 -14.97 -5.73 -11.81
C PRO A 20 -15.10 -4.46 -10.96
N LEU A 21 -13.99 -3.94 -10.42
CA LEU A 21 -13.93 -2.70 -9.64
C LEU A 21 -13.16 -1.62 -10.38
N ASP A 22 -13.75 -0.43 -10.53
CA ASP A 22 -13.02 0.77 -10.95
C ASP A 22 -12.40 1.45 -9.73
N ILE A 23 -11.21 0.99 -9.33
CA ILE A 23 -10.54 1.50 -8.12
C ILE A 23 -10.31 3.01 -8.19
N ALA A 24 -10.00 3.56 -9.37
CA ALA A 24 -9.78 4.99 -9.53
C ALA A 24 -11.09 5.78 -9.39
N GLY A 25 -12.20 5.23 -9.91
CA GLY A 25 -13.54 5.76 -9.68
C GLY A 25 -13.96 5.71 -8.21
N GLU A 26 -13.64 4.63 -7.49
CA GLU A 26 -13.91 4.53 -6.05
C GLU A 26 -13.06 5.54 -5.26
N MET A 27 -11.76 5.65 -5.55
CA MET A 27 -10.89 6.64 -4.94
C MET A 27 -11.43 8.07 -5.15
N ALA A 28 -11.93 8.38 -6.35
CA ALA A 28 -12.53 9.68 -6.66
C ALA A 28 -13.80 9.98 -5.83
N LYS A 29 -14.56 8.97 -5.44
CA LYS A 29 -15.75 9.11 -4.57
C LYS A 29 -15.37 9.23 -3.09
N HIS A 30 -14.30 8.56 -2.68
CA HIS A 30 -13.85 8.46 -1.29
C HIS A 30 -12.63 9.37 -1.05
N GLN A 31 -12.83 10.69 -1.12
CA GLN A 31 -11.74 11.69 -1.01
C GLN A 31 -11.24 11.91 0.43
N THR A 32 -11.92 11.35 1.42
CA THR A 32 -11.56 11.39 2.85
C THR A 32 -11.45 9.98 3.42
N TYR A 33 -10.82 9.83 4.59
CA TYR A 33 -10.71 8.55 5.28
C TYR A 33 -12.06 8.13 5.91
N ASP A 34 -12.97 7.63 5.08
CA ASP A 34 -14.30 7.15 5.43
C ASP A 34 -14.34 5.63 5.65
N ASP A 35 -15.54 5.07 5.78
CA ASP A 35 -15.74 3.64 6.06
C ASP A 35 -15.19 2.74 4.94
N TRP A 36 -15.21 3.21 3.69
CA TRP A 36 -14.67 2.46 2.55
C TRP A 36 -13.16 2.28 2.69
N TRP A 37 -12.43 3.32 3.11
CA TRP A 37 -11.01 3.21 3.42
C TRP A 37 -10.73 2.47 4.72
N ARG A 38 -11.54 2.71 5.77
CA ARG A 38 -11.35 2.09 7.09
C ARG A 38 -11.38 0.57 7.03
N GLU A 39 -12.35 0.00 6.30
CA GLU A 39 -12.47 -1.46 6.08
C GLU A 39 -11.17 -2.07 5.52
N ARG A 40 -10.49 -1.33 4.64
CA ARG A 40 -9.28 -1.75 3.92
C ARG A 40 -7.99 -1.38 4.65
N CYS A 41 -8.07 -0.71 5.79
CA CYS A 41 -6.93 -0.21 6.53
C CYS A 41 -6.57 -1.15 7.69
N ALA A 42 -5.38 -1.75 7.64
CA ALA A 42 -4.87 -2.56 8.74
C ALA A 42 -4.38 -1.73 9.94
N TRP A 43 -4.10 -0.43 9.74
CA TRP A 43 -3.48 0.46 10.73
C TRP A 43 -4.19 0.48 12.09
N GLU A 44 -5.51 0.41 12.10
CA GLU A 44 -6.32 0.52 13.32
C GLU A 44 -6.27 -0.73 14.21
N ARG A 45 -5.77 -1.86 13.69
CA ARG A 45 -5.81 -3.17 14.36
C ARG A 45 -4.44 -3.82 14.53
N LEU A 46 -3.34 -3.08 14.31
CA LEU A 46 -1.98 -3.66 14.34
C LEU A 46 -1.57 -4.19 15.73
N GLU A 47 -2.17 -3.68 16.80
CA GLU A 47 -2.02 -4.18 18.17
C GLU A 47 -2.58 -5.61 18.38
N GLU A 48 -3.44 -6.06 17.48
CA GLU A 48 -4.01 -7.42 17.51
C GLU A 48 -2.98 -8.48 17.07
N ILE A 49 -1.92 -8.08 16.37
CA ILE A 49 -0.85 -8.99 15.90
C ILE A 49 -0.12 -9.61 17.10
N LYS A 50 -0.10 -10.95 17.17
CA LYS A 50 0.54 -11.72 18.26
C LYS A 50 1.80 -12.46 17.86
N VAL A 51 1.99 -12.74 16.58
CA VAL A 51 3.21 -13.39 16.07
C VAL A 51 4.39 -12.40 16.14
N PRO A 52 5.63 -12.87 16.35
CA PRO A 52 6.81 -12.02 16.24
C PRO A 52 6.90 -11.36 14.86
N VAL A 53 7.29 -10.09 14.81
CA VAL A 53 7.34 -9.29 13.56
C VAL A 53 8.77 -8.79 13.30
N LEU A 54 9.26 -9.05 12.10
CA LEU A 54 10.39 -8.33 11.51
C LEU A 54 9.85 -7.33 10.49
N SER A 55 9.90 -6.04 10.80
CA SER A 55 9.54 -4.97 9.86
C SER A 55 10.80 -4.50 9.12
N ILE A 56 10.74 -4.45 7.79
CA ILE A 56 11.86 -4.02 6.95
C ILE A 56 11.40 -2.84 6.09
N GLY A 57 12.03 -1.68 6.27
CA GLY A 57 11.77 -0.46 5.52
C GLY A 57 13.01 0.04 4.76
N HIS A 58 12.77 0.77 3.67
CA HIS A 58 13.82 1.33 2.81
C HIS A 58 13.58 2.83 2.62
N TRP A 59 14.59 3.68 2.85
CA TRP A 59 14.48 5.13 2.63
C TRP A 59 14.14 5.49 1.17
N GLY A 60 14.58 4.69 0.21
CA GLY A 60 14.20 4.86 -1.20
C GLY A 60 12.71 4.60 -1.50
N LYS A 61 11.91 4.09 -0.54
CA LYS A 61 10.48 3.73 -0.70
C LYS A 61 9.53 4.63 0.09
N MET A 62 9.93 5.87 0.39
CA MET A 62 9.11 6.85 1.12
C MET A 62 7.70 7.05 0.55
N GLY A 63 7.56 7.06 -0.78
CA GLY A 63 6.27 7.31 -1.44
C GLY A 63 5.29 6.13 -1.47
N LEU A 64 5.67 4.95 -0.96
CA LEU A 64 4.84 3.74 -1.07
C LEU A 64 4.76 2.94 0.24
N HIS A 65 5.90 2.46 0.76
CA HIS A 65 5.88 1.46 1.84
C HIS A 65 6.47 1.95 3.16
N LEU A 66 7.46 2.86 3.13
CA LEU A 66 8.28 3.13 4.32
C LEU A 66 7.45 3.63 5.51
N ARG A 67 6.46 4.51 5.28
CA ARG A 67 5.54 4.96 6.34
C ARG A 67 4.85 3.78 7.01
N GLY A 68 4.37 2.80 6.24
CA GLY A 68 3.72 1.60 6.77
C GLY A 68 4.67 0.72 7.58
N ASN A 69 5.93 0.60 7.16
CA ASN A 69 6.93 -0.18 7.90
C ASN A 69 7.26 0.41 9.26
N ILE A 70 7.49 1.73 9.32
CA ILE A 70 7.84 2.45 10.55
C ILE A 70 6.66 2.46 11.50
N LEU A 71 5.52 2.97 11.04
CA LEU A 71 4.33 3.09 11.86
C LEU A 71 3.86 1.70 12.33
N GLY A 72 3.94 0.69 11.45
CA GLY A 72 3.58 -0.68 11.80
C GLY A 72 4.46 -1.23 12.92
N TYR A 73 5.78 -1.03 12.85
CA TYR A 73 6.69 -1.36 13.94
C TYR A 73 6.32 -0.63 15.25
N GLU A 74 6.00 0.66 15.20
CA GLU A 74 5.62 1.41 16.41
C GLU A 74 4.37 0.85 17.09
N LYS A 75 3.36 0.48 16.30
CA LYS A 75 2.03 0.11 16.80
C LYS A 75 1.89 -1.36 17.21
N VAL A 76 2.59 -2.29 16.56
CA VAL A 76 2.62 -3.71 16.93
C VAL A 76 3.08 -3.88 18.40
N LYS A 77 2.46 -4.83 19.10
CA LYS A 77 2.74 -5.12 20.53
C LYS A 77 3.42 -6.47 20.79
N SER A 78 3.48 -7.35 19.80
CA SER A 78 4.27 -8.59 19.88
C SER A 78 5.77 -8.29 19.86
N GLU A 79 6.58 -9.34 20.07
CA GLU A 79 8.02 -9.25 19.85
C GLU A 79 8.31 -8.68 18.45
N LYS A 80 9.15 -7.66 18.39
CA LYS A 80 9.33 -6.90 17.15
C LYS A 80 10.74 -6.37 16.97
N HIS A 81 11.19 -6.41 15.72
CA HIS A 81 12.44 -5.80 15.27
C HIS A 81 12.18 -4.94 14.04
N LEU A 82 13.00 -3.89 13.88
CA LEU A 82 12.98 -2.99 12.74
C LEU A 82 14.35 -2.99 12.07
N VAL A 83 14.36 -3.21 10.76
CA VAL A 83 15.51 -2.98 9.90
C VAL A 83 15.16 -1.83 8.95
N LEU A 84 15.97 -0.78 8.99
CA LEU A 84 15.90 0.33 8.04
C LEU A 84 17.18 0.39 7.22
N THR A 85 17.05 0.25 5.91
CA THR A 85 18.16 0.37 4.98
C THR A 85 18.07 1.68 4.20
N GLY A 86 19.24 2.19 3.81
CA GLY A 86 19.32 3.24 2.80
C GLY A 86 18.87 2.71 1.44
N ALA A 87 18.43 3.63 0.59
CA ALA A 87 18.39 3.45 -0.86
C ALA A 87 18.28 4.84 -1.50
N LYS A 88 19.06 5.08 -2.55
CA LYS A 88 19.09 6.31 -3.34
C LYS A 88 17.78 6.52 -4.10
N ASP A 89 17.11 5.42 -4.49
CA ASP A 89 15.89 5.42 -5.27
C ASP A 89 15.02 4.18 -4.98
N VAL A 90 13.95 4.04 -5.76
CA VAL A 90 12.99 2.92 -5.62
C VAL A 90 13.51 1.60 -6.23
N PHE A 91 14.65 1.59 -6.93
CA PHE A 91 15.16 0.42 -7.65
C PHE A 91 16.26 -0.28 -6.85
N GLU A 92 17.20 0.47 -6.28
CA GLU A 92 18.33 -0.06 -5.51
C GLU A 92 17.98 -1.10 -4.42
N PRO A 93 16.83 -1.03 -3.71
CA PRO A 93 16.45 -2.07 -2.75
C PRO A 93 16.29 -3.49 -3.31
N HIS A 94 16.24 -3.64 -4.64
CA HIS A 94 16.02 -4.91 -5.32
C HIS A 94 17.27 -5.46 -6.02
N ASP A 95 18.35 -4.69 -6.04
CA ASP A 95 19.65 -5.08 -6.62
C ASP A 95 20.46 -5.92 -5.60
#